data_AF-A0A351L2C7-F1
#
_entry.id   AF-A0A351L2C7-F1
#
_cell.length_a   1.000
_cell.length_b   1.000
_cell.length_c   1.000
_cell.angle_alpha   90.00
_cell.angle_beta   90.00
_cell.angle_gamma   90.00
#
_symmetry.space_group_name_H-M   'P 1'
#
loop_
_entity.id
_entity.type
_entity.pdbx_description
1 polymer ?
#
loop_
_entity_poly.entity_id
_entity_poly.type
_entity_poly.pdbx_seq_one_letter_code
_entity_poly.pdbx_strand_id
1 'polypeptide(L)' 'MPILRQYVFPFLIVVMFLVALVAVSARIFLPADLAAPAPQVEAPAAEPVATQPSVTSPN' A
#
# COMPACT_ATOMS: atom_id res chain seq x y z
N MET A 1 -12.10 -1.53 -47.10
CA MET A 1 -11.75 -2.71 -46.28
C MET A 1 -11.45 -2.28 -44.84
N PRO A 2 -12.43 -2.29 -43.92
CA PRO A 2 -12.31 -1.71 -42.58
C PRO A 2 -11.57 -2.60 -41.55
N ILE A 3 -10.93 -3.69 -41.99
CA ILE A 3 -10.34 -4.74 -41.15
C ILE A 3 -9.39 -4.18 -40.07
N LEU A 4 -8.52 -3.24 -40.45
CA LEU A 4 -7.60 -2.60 -39.51
C LEU A 4 -8.36 -1.90 -38.37
N ARG A 5 -9.39 -1.11 -38.71
CA ARG A 5 -10.08 -0.32 -37.68
C ARG A 5 -11.04 -1.15 -36.84
N GLN A 6 -11.64 -2.17 -37.44
CA GLN A 6 -12.72 -2.94 -36.83
C GLN A 6 -12.25 -4.13 -36.00
N TYR A 7 -11.02 -4.62 -36.22
CA TYR A 7 -10.46 -5.74 -35.45
C TYR A 7 -9.19 -5.37 -34.70
N VAL A 8 -8.27 -4.61 -35.33
CA VAL A 8 -6.96 -4.32 -34.71
C VAL A 8 -7.11 -3.34 -33.55
N PHE A 9 -7.80 -2.20 -33.72
CA PHE A 9 -8.02 -1.27 -32.60
C PHE A 9 -8.77 -1.89 -31.42
N PRO A 10 -9.94 -2.55 -31.60
CA PRO A 10 -10.64 -3.15 -30.46
C PRO A 10 -9.80 -4.21 -29.76
N PHE A 11 -9.03 -5.02 -30.50
CA PHE A 11 -8.10 -5.97 -29.89
C PHE A 11 -6.99 -5.28 -29.09
N LEU A 12 -6.36 -4.23 -29.65
CA LEU A 12 -5.33 -3.47 -28.93
C LEU A 12 -5.86 -2.78 -27.68
N ILE A 13 -7.10 -2.29 -27.70
CA ILE A 13 -7.75 -1.70 -26.52
C ILE A 13 -7.86 -2.74 -25.41
N VAL A 14 -8.30 -3.96 -25.73
CA VAL A 14 -8.41 -5.05 -24.73
C VAL A 14 -7.03 -5.44 -24.21
N VAL A 15 -6.03 -5.61 -25.08
CA VAL A 15 -4.66 -5.93 -24.67
C VAL A 15 -4.09 -4.84 -23.77
N MET A 16 -4.22 -3.57 -24.16
CA MET A 16 -3.73 -2.44 -23.37
C MET A 16 -4.46 -2.31 -22.04
N PHE A 17 -5.77 -2.58 -22.01
CA PHE A 17 -6.55 -2.64 -20.80
C PHE A 17 -6.06 -3.75 -19.86
N LEU A 18 -5.82 -4.96 -20.36
CA LEU A 18 -5.27 -6.05 -19.56
C LEU A 18 -3.88 -5.72 -19.01
N VAL A 19 -3.02 -5.14 -19.84
CA VAL A 19 -1.69 -4.69 -19.40
C VAL A 19 -1.81 -3.61 -18.32
N ALA A 20 -2.69 -2.62 -18.50
CA ALA A 20 -2.94 -1.59 -17.51
C ALA A 20 -3.50 -2.17 -16.21
N LEU A 21 -4.43 -3.12 -16.29
CA LEU A 21 -5.03 -3.79 -15.14
C LEU A 21 -3.96 -4.56 -14.33
N VAL A 22 -3.08 -5.29 -15.01
CA VAL A 22 -1.96 -6.00 -14.39
C VAL A 22 -0.95 -5.01 -13.80
N ALA A 23 -0.55 -3.98 -14.53
CA ALA A 23 0.42 -2.98 -14.08
C ALA A 23 -0.07 -2.22 -12.84
N VAL A 24 -1.35 -1.82 -12.81
CA VAL A 24 -1.97 -1.16 -11.66
C VAL A 24 -2.03 -2.10 -10.45
N SER A 25 -2.42 -3.36 -10.68
CA SER A 25 -2.47 -4.35 -9.59
C SER A 25 -1.08 -4.68 -9.06
N ALA A 26 -0.09 -4.79 -9.93
CA ALA A 26 1.30 -5.06 -9.57
C ALA A 26 1.96 -3.89 -8.84
N ARG A 27 1.61 -2.64 -9.16
CA ARG A 27 2.21 -1.43 -8.57
C ARG A 27 2.22 -1.44 -7.05
N ILE A 28 1.14 -1.90 -6.41
CA ILE A 28 1.01 -1.96 -4.94
C ILE A 28 2.04 -2.91 -4.32
N PHE A 29 2.48 -3.92 -5.08
CA PHE A 29 3.47 -4.89 -4.65
C PHE A 29 4.91 -4.52 -5.06
N LEU A 30 5.13 -3.38 -5.72
CA LEU A 30 6.49 -2.95 -6.06
C LEU A 30 7.23 -2.50 -4.79
N PRO A 31 8.53 -2.82 -4.65
CA PRO A 31 9.34 -2.40 -3.51
C PRO A 31 9.29 -0.89 -3.27
N ALA A 32 9.17 -0.09 -4.34
CA ALA A 32 9.04 1.36 -4.26
C ALA A 32 7.73 1.83 -3.60
N ASP A 33 6.63 1.07 -3.73
CA ASP A 33 5.35 1.37 -3.09
C ASP A 33 5.41 1.05 -1.58
N LEU A 34 6.09 -0.05 -1.21
CA LEU A 34 6.34 -0.45 0.19
C LEU A 34 7.50 0.31 0.87
N ALA A 35 8.35 0.99 0.09
CA ALA A 35 9.47 1.79 0.60
C ALA A 35 9.02 3.14 1.16
N ALA A 36 7.71 3.45 1.11
CA ALA A 36 7.17 4.56 1.88
C ALA A 36 7.58 4.37 3.35
N PRO A 37 8.32 5.31 3.96
CA PRO A 37 8.70 5.23 5.35
C PRO A 37 7.42 4.97 6.16
N ALA A 38 7.38 3.84 6.86
CA ALA A 38 6.28 3.54 7.76
C ALA A 38 6.02 4.77 8.63
N PRO A 39 4.75 5.10 8.97
CA PRO A 39 4.48 6.16 9.91
C PRO A 39 5.43 5.97 11.08
N GLN A 40 6.28 6.96 11.29
CA GLN A 40 7.07 7.06 12.49
C GLN A 40 6.01 7.33 13.56
N VAL A 41 5.39 6.26 14.07
CA VAL A 41 5.01 6.25 15.46
C VAL A 41 6.32 6.60 16.12
N GLU A 42 6.44 7.84 16.57
CA GLU A 42 7.34 8.14 17.67
C GLU A 42 6.96 7.09 18.70
N ALA A 43 7.73 6.00 18.72
CA ALA A 43 7.52 4.91 19.66
C ALA A 43 7.35 5.65 20.98
N PRO A 44 6.19 5.51 21.67
CA PRO A 44 5.96 6.30 22.88
C PRO A 44 7.18 6.04 23.72
N ALA A 45 7.98 7.12 23.90
CA ALA A 45 9.39 7.03 24.26
C ALA A 45 9.49 6.03 25.38
N ALA A 46 10.07 4.84 25.12
CA ALA A 46 9.95 3.64 25.93
C ALA A 46 9.72 4.03 27.38
N GLU A 47 8.44 4.11 27.78
CA GLU A 47 8.14 4.61 29.12
C GLU A 47 8.80 3.57 30.01
N PRO A 48 9.75 3.97 30.87
CA PRO A 48 10.26 3.01 31.82
C PRO A 48 9.02 2.59 32.57
N VAL A 49 8.72 1.30 32.50
CA VAL A 49 7.78 0.64 33.38
C VAL A 49 8.33 0.90 34.78
N ALA A 50 8.02 2.07 35.32
CA ALA A 50 8.03 2.34 36.73
C ALA A 50 6.93 1.40 37.22
N THR A 51 7.38 0.20 37.61
CA THR A 51 6.80 -0.57 38.69
C THR A 51 6.11 0.41 39.62
N GLN A 52 4.79 0.57 39.49
CA GLN A 52 3.99 1.19 40.52
C GLN A 52 3.93 0.11 41.60
N PRO A 53 4.71 0.20 42.68
CA PRO A 53 4.40 -0.62 43.82
C PRO A 53 3.11 0.00 44.38
N SER A 54 2.07 -0.82 44.39
CA SER A 54 1.28 -1.04 45.60
C SER A 54 1.42 -0.02 46.73
N VAL A 55 0.25 0.40 47.22
CA VAL A 55 -0.09 0.77 48.60
C VAL A 55 0.35 2.13 49.14
N THR A 56 -0.63 3.03 49.37
CA THR A 56 -1.15 3.39 50.72
C THR A 56 -1.95 4.70 50.65
N SER A 57 -3.29 4.59 50.75
CA SER A 57 -4.21 5.19 51.74
C SER A 57 -3.93 6.59 52.39
N PRO A 58 -4.86 7.15 53.19
CA PRO A 58 -5.63 8.37 52.93
C PRO A 58 -5.25 9.57 53.82
N ASN A 59 -5.69 10.79 53.47
CA ASN A 59 -6.16 11.82 54.41
C ASN A 59 -6.96 12.88 53.66
#